data_AF-A0A415BKC4-F1
#
_entry.id   AF-A0A415BKC4-F1
#
_cell.length_a   1.000
_cell.length_b   1.000
_cell.length_c   1.000
_cell.angle_alpha   90.00
_cell.angle_beta   90.00
_cell.angle_gamma   90.00
#
_symmetry.space_group_name_H-M   'P 1'
#
loop_
_entity.id
_entity.type
_entity.pdbx_description
1 polymer ?
#
loop_
_entity_poly.entity_id
_entity_poly.type
_entity_poly.pdbx_seq_one_letter_code
_entity_poly.pdbx_strand_id
1 'polypeptide(L)'
;METSGPATQVMQSLLPLLQIVVALWAAEAILTMLLKEHRKSKKKKERDKRRLEYQDRRMANDEEHAKVTRAMRYDVLRRDGFRCVKCGRGREDGVKLHVDHIKPVSRGGKSVMSNLQTLCEDCNCGKGNKYEE
;
A
#
# COMPACT_ATOMS: atom_id res chain seq x y z
N MET A 1 -71.94 -31.24 -4.23
CA MET A 1 -71.52 -30.33 -5.33
C MET A 1 -71.27 -28.97 -4.71
N GLU A 2 -70.04 -28.73 -4.26
CA GLU A 2 -69.67 -27.42 -3.74
C GLU A 2 -69.33 -26.52 -4.92
N THR A 3 -70.17 -25.52 -5.17
CA THR A 3 -69.91 -24.49 -6.17
C THR A 3 -68.97 -23.47 -5.55
N SER A 4 -67.76 -23.38 -6.10
CA SER A 4 -66.82 -22.32 -5.74
C SER A 4 -67.47 -20.96 -6.01
N GLY A 5 -67.64 -20.14 -4.97
CA GLY A 5 -68.23 -18.81 -5.09
C GLY A 5 -67.38 -17.86 -5.97
N PRO A 6 -67.96 -16.76 -6.49
CA PRO A 6 -67.27 -15.85 -7.41
C PRO A 6 -65.96 -15.25 -6.84
N ALA A 7 -65.85 -15.15 -5.50
CA ALA A 7 -64.64 -14.67 -4.83
C ALA A 7 -63.43 -15.61 -4.97
N THR A 8 -63.63 -16.94 -4.99
CA THR A 8 -62.52 -17.91 -5.12
C THR A 8 -61.97 -17.97 -6.54
N GLN A 9 -62.82 -17.73 -7.54
CA GLN A 9 -62.42 -17.69 -8.96
C GLN A 9 -61.58 -16.45 -9.30
N VAL A 10 -61.86 -15.30 -8.66
CA VAL A 10 -61.02 -14.10 -8.76
C VAL A 10 -59.68 -14.30 -8.06
N MET A 11 -59.64 -14.94 -6.88
CA MET A 11 -58.37 -15.27 -6.22
C MET A 11 -57.49 -16.24 -7.04
N GLN A 12 -58.09 -17.27 -7.65
CA GLN A 12 -57.34 -18.24 -8.46
C GLN A 12 -56.76 -17.64 -9.75
N SER A 13 -57.42 -16.64 -10.33
CA SER A 13 -56.91 -15.93 -11.52
C SER A 13 -55.79 -14.93 -11.20
N LEU A 14 -55.71 -14.43 -9.96
CA LEU A 14 -54.63 -13.53 -9.51
C LEU A 14 -53.39 -14.27 -8.97
N LEU A 15 -53.53 -15.51 -8.53
CA LEU A 15 -52.43 -16.34 -8.04
C LEU A 15 -51.22 -16.46 -9.01
N PRO A 16 -51.37 -16.69 -10.33
CA PRO A 16 -50.23 -16.73 -11.24
C PRO A 16 -49.51 -15.38 -11.35
N LEU A 17 -50.22 -14.26 -11.27
CA LEU A 17 -49.61 -12.93 -11.27
C LEU A 17 -48.78 -12.70 -9.99
N LEU A 18 -49.28 -13.13 -8.84
CA LEU A 18 -48.54 -13.09 -7.58
C LEU A 18 -47.27 -13.93 -7.64
N GLN A 19 -47.34 -15.15 -8.20
CA GLN A 19 -46.17 -16.01 -8.39
C GLN A 19 -45.12 -15.37 -9.30
N ILE A 20 -45.54 -14.68 -10.37
CA ILE A 20 -44.62 -13.94 -11.25
C ILE A 20 -43.94 -12.81 -10.47
N VAL A 21 -44.68 -12.02 -9.69
CA VAL A 21 -44.10 -10.94 -8.86
C VAL A 21 -43.06 -11.48 -7.89
N VAL A 22 -43.37 -12.57 -7.19
CA VAL A 22 -42.43 -13.24 -6.27
C VAL A 22 -41.18 -13.74 -7.02
N ALA A 23 -41.35 -14.33 -8.20
CA ALA A 23 -40.25 -14.81 -9.02
C ALA A 23 -39.35 -13.67 -9.52
N LEU A 24 -39.93 -12.54 -9.95
CA LEU A 24 -39.18 -11.35 -10.36
C LEU A 24 -38.38 -10.75 -9.21
N TRP A 25 -39.00 -10.63 -8.02
CA TRP A 25 -38.32 -10.12 -6.83
C TRP A 25 -37.18 -11.05 -6.39
N ALA A 26 -37.39 -12.37 -6.44
CA ALA A 26 -36.34 -13.35 -6.18
C ALA A 26 -35.19 -13.26 -7.20
N ALA A 27 -35.51 -13.12 -8.49
CA ALA A 27 -34.51 -12.96 -9.54
C ALA A 27 -33.68 -11.68 -9.36
N GLU A 28 -34.30 -10.55 -9.01
CA GLU A 28 -33.62 -9.31 -8.70
C GLU A 28 -32.69 -9.45 -7.48
N ALA A 29 -33.17 -10.07 -6.39
CA ALA A 29 -32.36 -10.34 -5.21
C ALA A 29 -31.12 -11.19 -5.55
N ILE A 30 -31.28 -12.24 -6.35
CA ILE A 30 -30.16 -13.09 -6.80
C ILE A 30 -29.19 -12.28 -7.66
N LEU A 31 -29.70 -11.50 -8.63
CA LEU A 31 -28.87 -10.65 -9.49
C LEU A 31 -28.06 -9.63 -8.68
N THR A 32 -28.69 -8.95 -7.72
CA THR A 32 -27.99 -7.98 -6.85
C THR A 32 -26.95 -8.66 -5.96
N MET A 33 -27.22 -9.86 -5.42
CA MET A 33 -26.23 -10.63 -4.68
C MET A 33 -25.01 -10.99 -5.54
N LEU A 34 -25.22 -11.51 -6.76
CA LEU A 34 -24.14 -11.84 -7.71
C LEU A 34 -23.30 -10.61 -8.08
N LEU A 35 -23.95 -9.47 -8.36
CA LEU A 35 -23.28 -8.21 -8.64
C LEU A 35 -22.45 -7.72 -7.44
N LYS A 36 -23.00 -7.81 -6.22
CA LYS A 36 -22.29 -7.42 -4.99
C LYS A 36 -21.08 -8.31 -4.73
N GLU A 37 -21.20 -9.63 -4.95
CA GLU A 37 -20.09 -10.57 -4.80
C GLU A 37 -18.98 -10.31 -5.82
N HIS A 38 -19.34 -10.08 -7.09
CA HIS A 38 -18.37 -9.71 -8.11
C HIS A 38 -17.67 -8.37 -7.79
N ARG A 39 -18.41 -7.36 -7.31
CA ARG A 39 -17.82 -6.08 -6.83
C ARG A 39 -16.88 -6.28 -5.64
N LYS A 40 -17.26 -7.11 -4.66
CA LYS A 40 -16.40 -7.48 -3.51
C LYS A 40 -15.13 -8.17 -3.98
N SER A 41 -15.25 -9.15 -4.87
CA SER A 41 -14.11 -9.88 -5.46
C SER A 41 -13.16 -8.93 -6.20
N LYS A 42 -13.68 -8.03 -7.04
CA LYS A 42 -12.87 -6.98 -7.69
C LYS A 42 -12.14 -6.09 -6.67
N LYS A 43 -12.85 -5.60 -5.64
CA LYS A 43 -12.23 -4.81 -4.56
C LYS A 43 -11.17 -5.59 -3.78
N LYS A 44 -11.36 -6.88 -3.56
CA LYS A 44 -10.39 -7.76 -2.89
C LYS A 44 -9.13 -7.92 -3.74
N LYS A 45 -9.26 -8.28 -5.02
CA LYS A 45 -8.13 -8.38 -5.95
C LYS A 45 -7.33 -7.09 -6.02
N GLU A 46 -8.01 -5.95 -6.07
CA GLU A 46 -7.37 -4.63 -6.13
C GLU A 46 -6.64 -4.26 -4.82
N ARG A 47 -7.18 -4.65 -3.65
CA ARG A 47 -6.45 -4.53 -2.37
C ARG A 47 -5.22 -5.44 -2.31
N ASP A 48 -5.36 -6.68 -2.76
CA ASP A 48 -4.26 -7.67 -2.76
C ASP A 48 -3.14 -7.23 -3.72
N LYS A 49 -3.49 -6.67 -4.88
CA LYS A 49 -2.54 -6.05 -5.82
C LYS A 49 -1.74 -4.93 -5.17
N ARG A 50 -2.40 -3.95 -4.52
CA ARG A 50 -1.70 -2.87 -3.80
C ARG A 50 -0.78 -3.37 -2.69
N ARG A 51 -1.17 -4.44 -2.00
CA ARG A 51 -0.35 -5.07 -0.95
C ARG A 51 0.92 -5.68 -1.56
N LEU A 52 0.79 -6.40 -2.67
CA LEU A 52 1.92 -7.00 -3.38
C LEU A 52 2.89 -5.91 -3.88
N GLU A 53 2.37 -4.86 -4.52
CA GLU A 53 3.17 -3.72 -4.98
C GLU A 53 3.94 -3.00 -3.85
N TYR A 54 3.35 -2.92 -2.65
CA TYR A 54 4.04 -2.39 -1.48
C TYR A 54 5.17 -3.31 -1.00
N GLN A 55 4.94 -4.63 -0.99
CA GLN A 55 5.94 -5.62 -0.62
C GLN A 55 7.11 -5.59 -1.60
N ASP A 56 6.85 -5.58 -2.91
CA ASP A 56 7.87 -5.54 -3.95
C ASP A 56 8.74 -4.27 -3.83
N ARG A 57 8.10 -3.11 -3.64
CA ARG A 57 8.82 -1.84 -3.42
C ARG A 57 9.68 -1.87 -2.16
N ARG A 58 9.17 -2.47 -1.08
CA ARG A 58 9.94 -2.61 0.17
C ARG A 58 11.15 -3.51 -0.05
N MET A 59 10.99 -4.65 -0.71
CA MET A 59 12.11 -5.55 -1.00
C MET A 59 13.16 -4.87 -1.89
N ALA A 60 12.76 -4.13 -2.92
CA ALA A 60 13.68 -3.37 -3.76
C ALA A 60 14.44 -2.30 -2.96
N ASN A 61 13.78 -1.63 -2.01
CA ASN A 61 14.45 -0.68 -1.13
C ASN A 61 15.46 -1.37 -0.20
N ASP A 62 15.07 -2.49 0.42
CA ASP A 62 15.91 -3.26 1.33
C ASP A 62 17.15 -3.81 0.58
N GLU A 63 16.98 -4.27 -0.66
CA GLU A 63 18.07 -4.71 -1.53
C GLU A 63 19.04 -3.55 -1.84
N GLU A 64 18.52 -2.37 -2.17
CA GLU A 64 19.37 -1.21 -2.43
C GLU A 64 20.14 -0.80 -1.16
N HIS A 65 19.52 -0.82 0.01
CA HIS A 65 20.21 -0.57 1.29
C HIS A 65 21.30 -1.61 1.57
N ALA A 66 21.08 -2.88 1.23
CA ALA A 66 22.06 -3.96 1.43
C ALA A 66 23.34 -3.77 0.60
N LYS A 67 23.30 -3.01 -0.50
CA LYS A 67 24.49 -2.67 -1.31
C LYS A 67 25.48 -1.78 -0.56
N VAL A 68 25.07 -1.11 0.51
CA VAL A 68 25.98 -0.27 1.32
C VAL A 68 26.83 -1.15 2.24
N THR A 69 27.99 -1.57 1.73
CA THR A 69 28.92 -2.43 2.48
C THR A 69 29.60 -1.72 3.64
N ARG A 70 30.18 -2.48 4.58
CA ARG A 70 30.96 -1.91 5.69
C ARG A 70 32.16 -1.07 5.21
N ALA A 71 32.82 -1.51 4.13
CA ALA A 71 33.93 -0.78 3.52
C ALA A 71 33.45 0.57 2.96
N MET A 72 32.36 0.56 2.19
CA MET A 72 31.76 1.80 1.68
C MET A 72 31.35 2.76 2.80
N ARG A 73 30.78 2.24 3.91
CA ARG A 73 30.44 3.06 5.07
C ARG A 73 31.67 3.76 5.65
N TYR A 74 32.78 3.03 5.78
CA TYR A 74 34.03 3.60 6.25
C TYR A 74 34.56 4.66 5.28
N ASP A 75 34.53 4.39 3.98
CA ASP A 75 35.01 5.32 2.96
C ASP A 75 34.20 6.63 2.94
N VAL A 76 32.88 6.57 3.09
CA VAL A 76 32.03 7.77 3.20
C VAL A 76 32.36 8.57 4.45
N LEU A 77 32.46 7.91 5.61
CA LEU A 77 32.83 8.57 6.87
C LEU A 77 34.21 9.23 6.77
N ARG A 78 35.19 8.54 6.17
CA ARG A 78 36.54 9.04 5.96
C ARG A 78 36.56 10.24 5.01
N ARG A 79 35.84 10.17 3.89
CA ARG A 79 35.71 11.27 2.92
C ARG A 79 35.15 12.53 3.59
N ASP A 80 34.16 12.36 4.45
CA ASP A 80 33.46 13.45 5.14
C ASP A 80 34.18 13.89 6.43
N GLY A 81 35.43 13.45 6.64
CA GLY A 81 36.24 13.84 7.79
C GLY A 81 35.70 13.37 9.14
N PHE A 82 34.93 12.28 9.16
CA PHE A 82 34.22 11.78 10.34
C PHE A 82 33.36 12.85 11.01
N ARG A 83 32.73 13.71 10.21
CA ARG A 83 31.84 14.78 10.65
C ARG A 83 30.55 14.79 9.84
N CYS A 84 29.48 15.27 10.46
CA CYS A 84 28.21 15.49 9.78
C CYS A 84 28.39 16.58 8.71
N VAL A 85 28.06 16.29 7.46
CA VAL A 85 28.21 17.26 6.35
C VAL A 85 27.23 18.44 6.44
N LYS A 86 26.15 18.30 7.24
CA LYS A 86 25.15 19.36 7.43
C LYS A 86 25.46 20.30 8.59
N CYS A 87 25.94 19.78 9.73
CA CYS A 87 26.16 20.59 10.94
C CYS A 87 27.59 20.60 11.47
N GLY A 88 28.53 19.86 10.86
CA GLY A 88 29.93 19.81 11.25
C GLY A 88 30.25 18.98 12.52
N ARG A 89 29.23 18.60 13.30
CA ARG A 89 29.42 17.80 14.52
C ARG A 89 29.98 16.41 14.21
N GLY A 90 30.93 15.96 15.01
CA GLY A 90 31.57 14.64 14.95
C GLY A 90 31.53 13.91 16.29
N ARG A 91 32.32 12.84 16.41
CA ARG A 91 32.37 12.02 17.64
C ARG A 91 32.73 12.82 18.89
N GLU A 92 33.61 13.82 18.75
CA GLU A 92 34.06 14.70 19.84
C GLU A 92 32.91 15.54 20.42
N ASP A 93 31.89 15.84 19.60
CA ASP A 93 30.68 16.57 20.01
C ASP A 93 29.61 15.65 20.62
N GLY A 94 29.93 14.37 20.85
CA GLY A 94 29.03 13.40 21.46
C GLY A 94 27.93 12.86 20.54
N VAL A 95 27.95 13.15 19.23
CA VAL A 95 26.91 12.69 18.30
C VAL A 95 27.25 11.35 17.65
N LYS A 96 26.20 10.57 17.37
CA LYS A 96 26.33 9.36 16.54
C LYS A 96 26.23 9.71 15.06
N LEU A 97 27.19 9.22 14.27
CA LEU A 97 27.22 9.41 12.81
C LEU A 97 26.62 8.21 12.08
N HIS A 98 25.89 8.54 11.01
CA HIS A 98 25.22 7.62 10.12
C HIS A 98 25.61 7.94 8.68
N VAL A 99 25.73 6.89 7.87
CA VAL A 99 25.81 7.04 6.41
C VAL A 99 24.39 6.95 5.87
N ASP A 100 23.96 8.02 5.21
CA ASP A 100 22.61 8.19 4.66
C ASP A 100 22.68 8.50 3.16
N HIS A 101 21.59 8.23 2.45
CA HIS A 101 21.47 8.53 1.03
C HIS A 101 21.04 9.99 0.81
N ILE A 102 21.75 10.75 -0.02
CA ILE A 102 21.38 12.12 -0.41
C ILE A 102 19.99 12.12 -1.02
N LYS A 103 19.80 11.41 -2.14
CA LYS A 103 18.49 11.01 -2.65
C LYS A 103 18.07 9.70 -1.96
N PRO A 104 16.97 9.64 -1.19
CA PRO A 104 16.53 8.44 -0.50
C PRO A 104 16.22 7.30 -1.46
N VAL A 105 16.50 6.06 -1.03
CA VAL A 105 16.18 4.84 -1.77
C VAL A 105 14.68 4.76 -2.12
N SER A 106 13.81 5.16 -1.19
CA SER A 106 12.35 5.20 -1.40
C SER A 106 11.90 6.14 -2.53
N ARG A 107 12.79 7.03 -3.00
CA ARG A 107 12.59 7.92 -4.13
C ARG A 107 13.51 7.60 -5.32
N GLY A 108 14.07 6.39 -5.37
CA GLY A 108 14.92 5.91 -6.46
C GLY A 108 16.40 6.27 -6.32
N GLY A 109 16.86 6.66 -5.13
CA GLY A 109 18.29 6.87 -4.86
C GLY A 109 19.08 5.57 -4.89
N LYS A 110 20.32 5.65 -5.43
CA LYS A 110 21.23 4.51 -5.56
C LYS A 110 22.25 4.47 -4.41
N SER A 111 22.68 3.29 -4.02
CA SER A 111 23.75 3.05 -3.04
C SER A 111 25.12 3.16 -3.69
N VAL A 112 25.47 4.37 -4.13
CA VAL A 112 26.76 4.70 -4.76
C VAL A 112 27.43 5.84 -3.99
N MET A 113 28.76 5.90 -4.02
CA MET A 113 29.54 6.87 -3.23
C MET A 113 29.08 8.33 -3.41
N SER A 114 28.69 8.73 -4.62
CA SER A 114 28.21 10.08 -4.93
C SER A 114 26.84 10.40 -4.32
N ASN A 115 26.05 9.39 -3.96
CA ASN A 115 24.72 9.56 -3.35
C ASN A 115 24.74 9.22 -1.85
N LEU A 116 25.90 8.96 -1.25
CA LEU A 116 26.03 8.72 0.18
C LEU A 116 26.66 9.92 0.88
N GLN A 117 26.21 10.23 2.09
CA GLN A 117 26.71 11.31 2.93
C GLN A 117 26.72 10.91 4.41
N THR A 118 27.59 11.54 5.18
CA THR A 118 27.65 11.39 6.64
C THR A 118 26.74 12.41 7.32
N LEU A 119 25.77 11.95 8.10
CA LEU A 119 24.88 12.78 8.92
C LEU A 119 24.95 12.35 10.38
N CYS A 120 24.85 13.30 11.31
CA CYS A 120 24.57 12.96 12.71
C CYS A 120 23.12 12.49 12.87
N GLU A 121 22.79 11.83 13.98
CA GLU A 121 21.44 11.32 14.25
C GLU A 121 20.35 12.39 14.14
N ASP A 122 20.57 13.60 14.68
CA ASP A 122 19.62 14.72 14.62
C ASP A 122 19.36 15.16 13.16
N CYS A 123 20.43 15.38 12.39
CA CYS A 123 20.32 15.82 11.00
C CYS A 123 19.72 14.71 10.12
N ASN A 124 20.08 13.45 10.37
CA ASN A 124 19.54 12.30 9.65
C ASN A 124 18.03 12.15 9.91
N CYS A 125 17.61 12.24 11.17
CA CYS A 125 16.20 12.23 11.57
C CYS A 125 15.43 13.41 10.97
N GLY A 126 16.01 14.61 11.03
CA GLY A 126 15.42 15.83 10.46
C GLY A 126 15.28 15.78 8.94
N LYS A 127 16.20 15.10 8.24
CA LYS A 127 16.12 14.87 6.79
C LYS A 127 15.01 13.87 6.43
N GLY A 128 15.01 12.69 7.04
CA GLY A 128 14.09 11.61 6.69
C GLY A 128 14.13 11.28 5.19
N ASN A 129 12.97 11.27 4.53
CA ASN A 129 12.85 11.01 3.09
C ASN A 129 12.85 12.28 2.21
N LYS A 130 13.26 13.42 2.77
CA LYS A 130 13.42 14.68 2.03
C LYS A 130 14.80 14.73 1.38
N TYR A 131 14.87 15.33 0.20
CA TYR A 131 16.12 15.69 -0.47
C TYR A 131 15.87 16.94 -1.32
N GLU A 132 16.90 17.75 -1.48
CA GLU A 132 16.91 18.87 -2.42
C GLU A 132 17.31 18.32 -3.80
N GLU A 133 16.60 18.75 -4.85
CA GLU A 133 16.91 18.40 -6.25
C GLU A 133 18.02 19.27 -6.82
#